data_AF-A8KS80-F1
#
_entry.id   AF-A8KS80-F1
#
_cell.length_a   1.000
_cell.length_b   1.000
_cell.length_c   1.000
_cell.angle_alpha   90.00
_cell.angle_beta   90.00
_cell.angle_gamma   90.00
#
_symmetry.space_group_name_H-M   'P 1'
#
loop_
_entity.id
_entity.type
_entity.pdbx_description
1 polymer ?
#
loop_
_entity_poly.entity_id
_entity_poly.type
_entity_poly.pdbx_seq_one_letter_code
_entity_poly.pdbx_strand_id
1 'polypeptide(L)'
;PLWLLCLIGILTHMIIFSHKYLKSFSLENVYPSWTVLYIGIAIAGLTAPVSGYFFIGKLTVIYGFLATCIVLPLVFKRLKVYPLQTSIKPNTSTICAPFSLVAAAYVLAFPEAHVFVVILFLILSQMFYFYIVFQLPKLLREPFSPVFSAFTFPLVISATALKNSMPILIFPEIWNGLLMFETVLATGNR
;
A
#
# COMPACT_ATOMS: atom_id res chain seq x y z
N PRO A 1 6.87 -4.92 -23.49
CA PRO A 1 8.34 -4.81 -23.28
C PRO A 1 8.70 -4.02 -22.02
N LEU A 2 8.25 -2.77 -21.87
CA LEU A 2 8.56 -1.92 -20.72
C LEU A 2 8.04 -2.47 -19.37
N TRP A 3 6.81 -3.00 -19.35
CA TRP A 3 6.20 -3.55 -18.13
C TRP A 3 7.04 -4.66 -17.48
N LEU A 4 7.53 -5.61 -18.30
CA LEU A 4 8.41 -6.70 -17.82
C LEU A 4 9.74 -6.16 -17.30
N LEU A 5 10.31 -5.16 -17.97
CA LEU A 5 11.55 -4.50 -17.53
C LEU A 5 11.36 -3.85 -16.16
N CYS A 6 10.24 -3.15 -15.93
CA CYS A 6 9.91 -2.58 -14.63
C CYS A 6 9.72 -3.66 -13.56
N LEU A 7 9.03 -4.76 -13.86
CA LEU A 7 8.85 -5.88 -12.93
C LEU A 7 10.19 -6.52 -12.53
N ILE A 8 11.07 -6.77 -13.51
CA ILE A 8 12.42 -7.28 -13.26
C ILE A 8 13.22 -6.29 -12.41
N GLY A 9 13.08 -4.99 -12.67
CA GLY A 9 13.70 -3.93 -11.87
C GLY A 9 13.26 -3.97 -10.40
N ILE A 10 11.95 -4.10 -10.14
CA ILE A 10 11.40 -4.25 -8.79
C ILE A 10 11.97 -5.49 -8.11
N LEU A 11 11.92 -6.65 -8.77
CA LEU A 11 12.45 -7.91 -8.24
C LEU A 11 13.95 -7.81 -7.91
N THR A 12 14.73 -7.24 -8.83
CA THR A 12 16.18 -7.06 -8.64
C THR A 12 16.47 -6.15 -7.46
N HIS A 13 15.73 -5.04 -7.34
CA HIS A 13 15.88 -4.12 -6.21
C HIS A 13 15.51 -4.79 -4.88
N MET A 14 14.42 -5.57 -4.83
CA MET A 14 14.04 -6.37 -3.67
C MET A 14 15.12 -7.37 -3.26
N ILE A 15 15.74 -8.07 -4.22
CA ILE A 15 16.81 -9.04 -3.94
C ILE A 15 18.05 -8.35 -3.38
N ILE A 16 18.52 -7.27 -4.03
CA ILE A 16 19.69 -6.50 -3.60
C ILE A 16 19.47 -5.95 -2.18
N PHE A 17 18.30 -5.34 -1.94
CA PHE A 17 17.95 -4.82 -0.63
C PHE A 17 17.90 -5.93 0.43
N SER A 18 17.27 -7.05 0.12
CA SER A 18 17.14 -8.18 1.04
C SER A 18 18.51 -8.77 1.38
N HIS A 19 19.41 -8.92 0.41
CA HIS A 19 20.77 -9.39 0.67
C HIS A 19 21.53 -8.45 1.62
N LYS A 20 21.37 -7.14 1.45
CA LYS A 20 22.03 -6.13 2.28
C LYS A 20 21.47 -6.04 3.69
N TYR A 21 20.15 -6.08 3.86
CA TYR A 21 19.50 -5.76 5.14
C TYR A 21 18.94 -6.97 5.91
N LEU A 22 18.70 -8.11 5.25
CA LEU A 22 18.26 -9.33 5.95
C LEU A 22 19.41 -10.23 6.38
N LYS A 23 20.57 -10.20 5.69
CA LYS A 23 21.75 -10.99 6.07
C LYS A 23 22.31 -10.60 7.44
N SER A 24 22.30 -9.29 7.75
CA SER A 24 22.64 -8.73 9.06
C SER A 24 21.42 -7.99 9.61
N PHE A 25 20.31 -8.71 9.78
CA PHE A 25 19.04 -8.14 10.20
C PHE A 25 19.18 -7.40 11.54
N SER A 26 18.77 -6.13 11.55
CA SER A 26 18.57 -5.33 12.75
C SER A 26 17.19 -4.69 12.67
N LEU A 27 16.44 -4.76 13.77
CA LEU A 27 15.11 -4.16 13.84
C LEU A 27 15.18 -2.64 13.64
N GLU A 28 16.28 -1.98 14.01
CA GLU A 28 16.48 -0.54 13.81
C GLU A 28 16.48 -0.15 12.32
N ASN A 29 16.91 -1.06 11.45
CA ASN A 29 16.95 -0.86 10.00
C ASN A 29 15.59 -1.04 9.31
N VAL A 30 14.55 -1.44 10.07
CA VAL A 30 13.19 -1.60 9.53
C VAL A 30 12.49 -0.25 9.48
N TYR A 31 12.27 0.28 8.29
CA TYR A 31 11.54 1.54 8.08
C TYR A 31 10.15 1.27 7.52
N PRO A 32 9.15 2.15 7.76
CA PRO A 32 7.84 2.03 7.14
C PRO A 32 7.92 1.81 5.62
N SER A 33 8.86 2.46 4.93
CA SER A 33 9.11 2.27 3.48
C SER A 33 9.46 0.85 3.04
N TRP A 34 9.76 -0.07 3.97
CA TRP A 34 9.84 -1.50 3.65
C TRP A 34 8.51 -2.02 3.08
N THR A 35 7.38 -1.39 3.42
CA THR A 35 6.09 -1.72 2.82
C THR A 35 6.07 -1.45 1.31
N VAL A 36 6.65 -0.31 0.89
CA VAL A 36 6.77 0.05 -0.53
C VAL A 36 7.63 -0.97 -1.27
N LEU A 37 8.76 -1.36 -0.69
CA LEU A 37 9.67 -2.33 -1.29
C LEU A 37 9.04 -3.72 -1.42
N TYR A 38 8.55 -4.27 -0.31
CA TYR A 38 8.15 -5.67 -0.25
C TYR A 38 6.73 -5.93 -0.72
N ILE A 39 5.82 -4.95 -0.63
CA ILE A 39 4.41 -5.12 -1.05
C ILE A 39 4.16 -4.43 -2.40
N GLY A 40 4.97 -3.44 -2.77
CA GLY A 40 4.80 -2.66 -4.01
C GLY A 40 4.74 -3.50 -5.29
N ILE A 41 5.33 -4.71 -5.30
CA ILE A 41 5.25 -5.64 -6.44
C ILE A 41 3.80 -6.06 -6.78
N ALA A 42 2.85 -5.94 -5.84
CA ALA A 42 1.43 -6.17 -6.10
C ALA A 42 0.83 -5.20 -7.14
N ILE A 43 1.54 -4.10 -7.47
CA ILE A 43 1.20 -3.22 -8.61
C ILE A 43 1.13 -3.98 -9.94
N ALA A 44 1.85 -5.11 -10.07
CA ALA A 44 1.74 -5.99 -11.22
C ALA A 44 0.35 -6.61 -11.36
N GLY A 45 -0.35 -6.87 -10.24
CA GLY A 45 -1.76 -7.26 -10.25
C GLY A 45 -2.68 -6.12 -10.64
N LEU A 46 -2.46 -4.91 -10.09
CA LEU A 46 -3.23 -3.72 -10.44
C LEU A 46 -3.17 -3.39 -11.93
N THR A 47 -2.02 -3.63 -12.56
CA THR A 47 -1.78 -3.33 -13.98
C THR A 47 -1.94 -4.54 -14.90
N ALA A 48 -2.38 -5.69 -14.37
CA ALA A 48 -2.55 -6.93 -15.15
C ALA A 48 -3.52 -6.78 -16.34
N PRO A 49 -4.66 -6.05 -16.24
CA PRO A 49 -5.54 -5.84 -17.40
C PRO A 49 -4.88 -5.07 -18.54
N VAL A 50 -3.93 -4.18 -18.23
CA VAL A 50 -3.20 -3.39 -19.23
C VAL A 50 -2.04 -4.19 -19.81
N SER A 51 -1.36 -5.00 -18.99
CA SER A 51 -0.18 -5.76 -19.40
C SER A 51 -0.51 -7.11 -20.06
N GLY A 52 -1.70 -7.66 -19.79
CA GLY A 52 -2.11 -9.01 -20.19
C GLY A 52 -1.56 -10.14 -19.32
N TYR A 53 -0.63 -9.85 -18.39
CA TYR A 53 0.04 -10.87 -17.57
C TYR A 53 -0.74 -11.22 -16.28
N PHE A 54 -1.99 -11.68 -16.44
CA PHE A 54 -2.86 -12.00 -15.30
C PHE A 54 -2.29 -13.06 -14.36
N PHE A 55 -1.61 -14.09 -14.87
CA PHE A 55 -1.00 -15.12 -14.02
C PHE A 55 0.04 -14.51 -13.06
N ILE A 56 0.93 -13.66 -13.58
CA ILE A 56 1.92 -12.93 -12.77
C ILE A 56 1.20 -12.00 -11.79
N GLY A 57 0.18 -11.27 -12.26
CA GLY A 57 -0.62 -10.38 -11.42
C GLY A 57 -1.27 -11.08 -10.23
N LYS A 58 -1.83 -12.28 -10.42
CA LYS A 58 -2.41 -13.08 -9.33
C LYS A 58 -1.36 -13.51 -8.32
N LEU A 59 -0.19 -13.98 -8.79
CA LEU A 59 0.91 -14.38 -7.92
C LEU A 59 1.42 -13.21 -7.06
N THR A 60 1.57 -12.02 -7.65
CA THR A 60 2.07 -10.84 -6.90
C THR A 60 1.05 -10.29 -5.91
N VAL A 61 -0.26 -10.43 -6.17
CA VAL A 61 -1.32 -10.12 -5.20
C VAL A 61 -1.27 -11.06 -4.00
N ILE A 62 -1.18 -12.38 -4.24
CA ILE A 62 -1.08 -13.37 -3.16
C ILE A 62 0.18 -13.11 -2.33
N TYR A 63 1.33 -12.93 -2.98
CA TYR A 63 2.57 -12.56 -2.32
C TYR A 63 2.43 -11.25 -1.54
N GLY A 64 1.84 -10.21 -2.14
CA GLY A 64 1.65 -8.91 -1.51
C GLY A 64 0.81 -8.98 -0.23
N PHE A 65 -0.23 -9.81 -0.22
CA PHE A 65 -1.01 -10.09 0.98
C PHE A 65 -0.16 -10.76 2.08
N LEU A 66 0.55 -11.84 1.74
CA LEU A 66 1.40 -12.55 2.70
C LEU A 66 2.52 -11.65 3.25
N ALA A 67 3.17 -10.87 2.37
CA ALA A 67 4.18 -9.90 2.74
C ALA A 67 3.59 -8.80 3.63
N THR A 68 2.36 -8.34 3.38
CA THR A 68 1.67 -7.38 4.25
C THR A 68 1.53 -7.91 5.67
N CYS A 69 1.06 -9.16 5.81
CA CYS A 69 0.89 -9.82 7.11
C CYS A 69 2.20 -9.99 7.90
N ILE A 70 3.36 -10.00 7.23
CA ILE A 70 4.67 -10.16 7.87
C ILE A 70 5.33 -8.79 8.14
N VAL A 71 5.36 -7.92 7.13
CA VAL A 71 6.11 -6.65 7.16
C VAL A 71 5.42 -5.62 8.05
N LEU A 72 4.08 -5.52 8.04
CA LEU A 72 3.39 -4.54 8.87
C LEU A 72 3.65 -4.76 10.38
N PRO A 73 3.48 -5.98 10.95
CA PRO A 73 3.83 -6.22 12.34
C PRO A 73 5.29 -5.87 12.69
N LEU A 74 6.23 -6.14 11.77
CA LEU A 74 7.64 -5.77 11.95
C LEU A 74 7.83 -4.25 11.99
N VAL A 75 7.16 -3.51 11.10
CA VAL A 75 7.17 -2.03 11.10
C VAL A 75 6.60 -1.48 12.40
N PHE A 76 5.43 -1.97 12.86
CA PHE A 76 4.85 -1.53 14.13
C PHE A 76 5.75 -1.84 15.33
N LYS A 77 6.31 -3.06 15.37
CA LYS A 77 7.26 -3.47 16.41
C LYS A 77 8.46 -2.53 16.42
N ARG A 78 9.02 -2.22 15.25
CA ARG A 78 10.10 -1.25 15.15
C ARG A 78 9.68 0.11 15.68
N LEU A 79 8.54 0.66 15.25
CA LEU A 79 8.16 2.03 15.59
C LEU A 79 7.98 2.22 17.10
N LYS A 80 7.60 1.16 17.80
CA LYS A 80 7.53 1.12 19.27
C LYS A 80 8.90 1.12 19.94
N VAL A 81 9.88 0.40 19.40
CA VAL A 81 11.22 0.24 20.01
C VAL A 81 12.18 1.37 19.61
N TYR A 82 12.12 1.79 18.35
CA TYR A 82 13.03 2.78 17.77
C TYR A 82 12.19 3.89 17.09
N PRO A 83 11.72 4.91 17.82
CA PRO A 83 10.94 5.99 17.23
C PRO A 83 11.68 6.68 16.08
N LEU A 84 10.94 7.11 15.05
CA LEU A 84 11.53 7.80 13.90
C LEU A 84 12.01 9.20 14.27
N GLN A 85 13.14 9.58 13.68
CA GLN A 85 13.59 10.96 13.68
C GLN A 85 12.58 11.85 12.94
N THR A 86 12.43 13.09 13.41
CA THR A 86 11.54 14.13 12.88
C THR A 86 11.57 14.23 11.34
N SER A 87 12.77 14.24 10.74
CA SER A 87 12.97 14.39 9.29
C SER A 87 12.36 13.26 8.43
N ILE A 88 12.14 12.08 9.00
CA ILE A 88 11.67 10.89 8.27
C ILE A 88 10.32 10.38 8.76
N LYS A 89 9.70 11.04 9.74
CA LYS A 89 8.35 10.70 10.24
C LYS A 89 7.29 10.63 9.13
N PRO A 90 7.28 11.48 8.08
CA PRO A 90 6.31 11.36 6.99
C PRO A 90 6.26 9.96 6.34
N ASN A 91 7.36 9.19 6.39
CA ASN A 91 7.42 7.81 5.89
C ASN A 91 6.39 6.89 6.58
N THR A 92 5.97 7.20 7.81
CA THR A 92 4.91 6.46 8.53
C THR A 92 3.61 6.33 7.72
N SER A 93 3.30 7.29 6.85
CA SER A 93 2.12 7.24 5.97
C SER A 93 2.07 6.01 5.06
N THR A 94 3.22 5.42 4.71
CA THR A 94 3.30 4.21 3.88
C THR A 94 2.66 2.97 4.52
N ILE A 95 2.32 3.02 5.81
CA ILE A 95 1.63 1.94 6.54
C ILE A 95 0.20 1.72 6.04
N CYS A 96 -0.49 2.73 5.49
CA CYS A 96 -1.85 2.56 5.00
C CYS A 96 -1.96 2.04 3.55
N ALA A 97 -0.84 1.98 2.83
CA ALA A 97 -0.82 1.52 1.45
C ALA A 97 -1.03 0.00 1.24
N PRO A 98 -0.48 -0.93 2.07
CA PRO A 98 -0.39 -2.34 1.71
C PRO A 98 -1.72 -3.03 1.43
N PHE A 99 -2.67 -2.99 2.38
CA PHE A 99 -3.98 -3.61 2.18
C PHE A 99 -4.79 -2.94 1.09
N SER A 100 -4.66 -1.61 0.94
CA SER A 100 -5.30 -0.85 -0.15
C SER A 100 -4.77 -1.28 -1.52
N LEU A 101 -3.46 -1.42 -1.67
CA LEU A 101 -2.84 -1.89 -2.92
C LEU A 101 -3.28 -3.33 -3.23
N VAL A 102 -3.25 -4.22 -2.23
CA VAL A 102 -3.68 -5.61 -2.39
C VAL A 102 -5.16 -5.68 -2.77
N ALA A 103 -6.03 -4.87 -2.16
CA ALA A 103 -7.46 -4.78 -2.51
C ALA A 103 -7.64 -4.33 -3.96
N ALA A 104 -7.04 -3.19 -4.32
CA ALA A 104 -7.14 -2.61 -5.66
C ALA A 104 -6.62 -3.57 -6.75
N ALA A 105 -5.53 -4.28 -6.46
CA ALA A 105 -4.93 -5.25 -7.36
C ALA A 105 -5.71 -6.57 -7.46
N TYR A 106 -6.29 -7.04 -6.35
CA TYR A 106 -7.09 -8.27 -6.32
C TYR A 106 -8.30 -8.17 -7.23
N VAL A 107 -9.07 -7.07 -7.15
CA VAL A 107 -10.27 -6.90 -7.98
C VAL A 107 -9.94 -6.87 -9.48
N LEU A 108 -8.78 -6.33 -9.85
CA LEU A 108 -8.37 -6.26 -11.26
C LEU A 108 -7.67 -7.52 -11.77
N ALA A 109 -6.91 -8.22 -10.94
CA ALA A 109 -6.17 -9.41 -11.35
C ALA A 109 -7.02 -10.70 -11.34
N PHE A 110 -8.16 -10.70 -10.64
CA PHE A 110 -9.04 -11.86 -10.48
C PHE A 110 -10.41 -11.58 -11.12
N PRO A 111 -10.70 -12.12 -12.32
CA PRO A 111 -11.98 -11.93 -13.00
C PRO A 111 -13.21 -12.35 -12.19
N GLU A 112 -13.05 -13.36 -11.33
CA GLU A 112 -14.08 -13.84 -10.40
C GLU A 112 -13.67 -13.50 -8.96
N ALA A 113 -13.35 -12.23 -8.70
CA ALA A 113 -13.01 -11.75 -7.37
C ALA A 113 -14.17 -12.00 -6.39
N HIS A 114 -13.88 -12.67 -5.28
CA HIS A 114 -14.90 -13.04 -4.31
C HIS A 114 -15.23 -11.86 -3.39
N VAL A 115 -16.50 -11.45 -3.36
CA VAL A 115 -16.96 -10.24 -2.64
C VAL A 115 -16.52 -10.19 -1.18
N PHE A 116 -16.56 -11.33 -0.48
CA PHE A 116 -16.14 -11.38 0.93
C PHE A 116 -14.65 -11.10 1.12
N VAL A 117 -13.79 -11.52 0.19
CA VAL A 117 -12.34 -11.24 0.24
C VAL A 117 -12.09 -9.75 0.01
N VAL A 118 -12.84 -9.15 -0.92
CA VAL A 118 -12.76 -7.71 -1.21
C VAL A 118 -13.19 -6.89 -0.01
N ILE A 119 -14.34 -7.21 0.60
CA ILE A 119 -14.81 -6.52 1.81
C ILE A 119 -13.78 -6.66 2.94
N LEU A 120 -13.21 -7.84 3.16
CA LEU A 120 -12.16 -8.04 4.16
C LEU A 120 -10.95 -7.13 3.89
N PHE A 121 -10.44 -7.11 2.66
CA PHE A 121 -9.30 -6.26 2.31
C PHE A 121 -9.63 -4.76 2.41
N LEU A 122 -10.85 -4.36 2.06
CA LEU A 122 -11.30 -2.98 2.23
C LEU A 122 -11.41 -2.59 3.71
N ILE A 123 -12.00 -3.42 4.57
CA ILE A 123 -12.06 -3.14 6.02
C ILE A 123 -10.64 -2.94 6.59
N LEU A 124 -9.71 -3.82 6.24
CA LEU A 124 -8.31 -3.71 6.66
C LEU A 124 -7.65 -2.43 6.09
N SER A 125 -7.85 -2.16 4.79
CA SER A 125 -7.39 -0.94 4.11
C SER A 125 -7.88 0.32 4.84
N GLN A 126 -9.19 0.41 5.12
CA GLN A 126 -9.81 1.54 5.82
C GLN A 126 -9.26 1.71 7.23
N MET A 127 -9.09 0.62 7.99
CA MET A 127 -8.50 0.68 9.33
C MET A 127 -7.11 1.33 9.31
N PHE A 128 -6.21 0.93 8.40
CA PHE A 128 -4.89 1.54 8.30
C PHE A 128 -4.93 2.94 7.69
N TYR A 129 -5.82 3.21 6.75
CA TYR A 129 -6.04 4.54 6.18
C TYR A 129 -6.40 5.55 7.26
N PHE A 130 -7.46 5.28 8.04
CA PHE A 130 -7.87 6.17 9.13
C PHE A 130 -6.81 6.29 10.22
N TYR A 131 -6.07 5.22 10.53
CA TYR A 131 -4.91 5.31 11.43
C TYR A 131 -3.89 6.37 10.98
N ILE A 132 -3.62 6.48 9.68
CA ILE A 132 -2.73 7.52 9.13
C ILE A 132 -3.42 8.89 9.03
N VAL A 133 -4.68 8.95 8.63
CA VAL A 133 -5.44 10.22 8.55
C VAL A 133 -5.49 10.93 9.91
N PHE A 134 -5.72 10.19 11.01
CA PHE A 134 -5.70 10.78 12.35
C PHE A 134 -4.33 11.33 12.77
N GLN A 135 -3.24 10.77 12.22
CA GLN A 135 -1.88 11.24 12.48
C GLN A 135 -1.45 12.35 11.52
N LEU A 136 -2.14 12.51 10.39
CA LEU A 136 -1.77 13.42 9.32
C LEU A 136 -1.57 14.87 9.80
N PRO A 137 -2.43 15.46 10.67
CA PRO A 137 -2.19 16.81 11.19
C PRO A 137 -0.87 16.95 11.95
N LYS A 138 -0.42 15.90 12.66
CA LYS A 138 0.88 15.89 13.35
C LYS A 138 2.03 15.72 12.36
N LEU A 139 1.88 14.82 11.39
CA LEU A 139 2.91 14.54 10.39
C LEU A 139 3.14 15.72 9.42
N LEU A 140 2.09 16.49 9.12
CA LEU A 140 2.17 17.68 8.27
C LEU A 140 2.80 18.91 8.96
N ARG A 141 2.93 18.88 10.30
CA ARG A 141 3.64 19.94 11.06
C ARG A 141 5.15 19.80 11.02
N GLU A 142 5.66 18.69 10.52
CA GLU A 142 7.10 18.48 10.38
C GLU A 142 7.68 19.44 9.30
N PRO A 143 8.97 19.79 9.36
CA PRO A 143 9.58 20.65 8.35
C PRO A 143 9.45 20.03 6.95
N PHE A 144 9.02 20.84 5.98
CA PHE A 144 8.84 20.37 4.61
C PHE A 144 10.15 19.80 4.04
N SER A 145 10.04 18.61 3.43
CA SER A 145 11.17 17.90 2.84
C SER A 145 10.67 16.96 1.73
N PRO A 146 11.55 16.43 0.87
CA PRO A 146 11.15 15.45 -0.16
C PRO A 146 10.41 14.21 0.38
N VAL A 147 10.59 13.88 1.67
CA VAL A 147 9.91 12.75 2.33
C VAL A 147 8.39 12.96 2.42
N PHE A 148 7.89 14.20 2.30
CA PHE A 148 6.45 14.48 2.22
C PHE A 148 5.78 13.81 1.01
N SER A 149 6.53 13.47 -0.03
CA SER A 149 6.02 12.67 -1.14
C SER A 149 5.44 11.32 -0.70
N ALA A 150 5.85 10.79 0.47
CA ALA A 150 5.33 9.57 1.05
C ALA A 150 3.81 9.63 1.34
N PHE A 151 3.22 10.82 1.51
CA PHE A 151 1.78 10.97 1.72
C PHE A 151 0.93 10.69 0.47
N THR A 152 1.53 10.74 -0.72
CA THR A 152 0.78 10.71 -1.99
C THR A 152 0.17 9.34 -2.27
N PHE A 153 0.99 8.36 -2.64
CA PHE A 153 0.57 7.02 -3.02
C PHE A 153 -0.33 6.36 -1.97
N PRO A 154 0.00 6.35 -0.66
CA PRO A 154 -0.82 5.68 0.35
C PRO A 154 -2.23 6.26 0.49
N LEU A 155 -2.42 7.57 0.31
CA LEU A 155 -3.74 8.18 0.39
C LEU A 155 -4.57 7.93 -0.88
N VAL A 156 -3.93 7.98 -2.06
CA VAL A 156 -4.61 7.78 -3.36
C VAL A 156 -4.99 6.31 -3.58
N ILE A 157 -4.14 5.36 -3.16
CA ILE A 157 -4.37 3.93 -3.42
C ILE A 157 -5.58 3.38 -2.65
N SER A 158 -5.92 3.96 -1.49
CA SER A 158 -7.14 3.63 -0.75
C SER A 158 -8.39 4.00 -1.55
N ALA A 159 -8.46 5.23 -2.08
CA ALA A 159 -9.57 5.67 -2.93
C ALA A 159 -9.65 4.84 -4.21
N THR A 160 -8.50 4.47 -4.77
CA THR A 160 -8.42 3.58 -5.94
C THR A 160 -8.97 2.19 -5.62
N ALA A 161 -8.68 1.64 -4.44
CA ALA A 161 -9.20 0.35 -4.01
C ALA A 161 -10.73 0.36 -3.90
N LEU A 162 -11.28 1.40 -3.26
CA LEU A 162 -12.73 1.61 -3.19
C LEU A 162 -13.35 1.71 -4.59
N LYS A 163 -12.81 2.59 -5.44
CA LYS A 163 -13.28 2.81 -6.81
C LYS A 163 -13.29 1.52 -7.64
N ASN A 164 -12.21 0.74 -7.60
CA ASN A 164 -12.10 -0.51 -8.34
C ASN A 164 -13.08 -1.56 -7.82
N SER A 165 -13.38 -1.53 -6.52
CA SER A 165 -14.28 -2.49 -5.87
C SER A 165 -15.76 -2.15 -6.05
N MET A 166 -16.11 -0.90 -6.39
CA MET A 166 -17.51 -0.46 -6.54
C MET A 166 -18.42 -1.42 -7.34
N PRO A 167 -18.00 -2.00 -8.49
CA PRO A 167 -18.86 -2.88 -9.28
C PRO A 167 -19.30 -4.17 -8.59
N ILE A 168 -18.59 -4.59 -7.52
CA ILE A 168 -18.81 -5.87 -6.84
C ILE A 168 -19.25 -5.71 -5.39
N LEU A 169 -19.34 -4.48 -4.88
CA LEU A 169 -19.69 -4.22 -3.49
C LEU A 169 -21.20 -4.22 -3.28
N ILE A 170 -21.60 -4.84 -2.16
CA ILE A 170 -22.95 -4.69 -1.59
C ILE A 170 -23.03 -3.36 -0.84
N PHE A 171 -24.22 -2.73 -0.84
CA PHE A 171 -24.48 -1.41 -0.22
C PHE A 171 -23.60 -0.26 -0.74
N PRO A 172 -23.69 0.07 -2.05
CA PRO A 172 -22.78 1.02 -2.72
C PRO A 172 -22.81 2.44 -2.15
N GLU A 173 -23.88 2.85 -1.48
CA GLU A 173 -24.03 4.20 -0.91
C GLU A 173 -22.96 4.52 0.15
N ILE A 174 -22.68 3.58 1.06
CA ILE A 174 -21.68 3.75 2.12
C ILE A 174 -20.28 3.86 1.50
N TRP A 175 -19.97 3.00 0.54
CA TRP A 175 -18.68 2.99 -0.14
C TRP A 175 -18.47 4.21 -1.02
N ASN A 176 -19.52 4.75 -1.64
CA ASN A 176 -19.47 6.01 -2.39
C ASN A 176 -19.16 7.20 -1.48
N GLY A 177 -19.78 7.26 -0.30
CA GLY A 177 -19.48 8.31 0.70
C GLY A 177 -18.01 8.29 1.12
N LEU A 178 -17.46 7.10 1.41
CA LEU A 178 -16.04 6.93 1.72
C LEU A 178 -15.16 7.30 0.53
N LEU A 179 -15.48 6.83 -0.67
CA LEU A 179 -14.73 7.14 -1.89
C LEU A 179 -14.65 8.65 -2.13
N MET A 180 -15.76 9.38 -1.99
CA MET A 180 -15.77 10.83 -2.13
C MET A 180 -14.88 11.50 -1.09
N PHE A 181 -15.00 11.11 0.19
CA PHE A 181 -14.18 11.63 1.27
C PHE A 181 -12.68 11.42 1.00
N GLU A 182 -12.28 10.20 0.66
CA GLU A 182 -10.87 9.87 0.41
C GLU A 182 -10.33 10.57 -0.83
N THR A 183 -11.16 10.73 -1.87
CA THR A 183 -10.77 11.45 -3.09
C THR A 183 -10.50 12.91 -2.77
N VAL A 184 -11.38 13.58 -2.01
CA VAL A 184 -11.19 14.98 -1.60
C VAL A 184 -9.93 15.13 -0.76
N LEU A 185 -9.69 14.23 0.19
CA LEU A 185 -8.48 14.26 1.01
C LEU A 185 -7.22 14.08 0.15
N ALA A 186 -7.25 13.16 -0.83
CA ALA A 186 -6.11 12.84 -1.66
C ALA A 186 -5.79 13.91 -2.71
N THR A 187 -6.80 14.59 -3.27
CA THR A 187 -6.59 15.67 -4.25
C THR A 187 -6.40 17.04 -3.61
N GLY A 188 -6.74 17.18 -2.33
CA GLY A 188 -6.60 18.44 -1.58
C GLY A 188 -7.47 19.56 -2.14
N ASN A 189 -8.65 19.25 -2.68
CA ASN A 189 -9.57 20.24 -3.25
C ASN A 189 -9.80 21.38 -2.24
N ARG A 190 -9.18 22.52 -2.55
CA ARG A 190 -9.60 23.85 -2.11
C ARG A 190 -10.64 24.36 -3.10
#